data_AF-A0A7M7QFL8-F1
#
_entry.id   AF-A0A7M7QFL8-F1
#
_cell.length_a   1.000
_cell.length_b   1.000
_cell.length_c   1.000
_cell.angle_alpha   90.00
_cell.angle_beta   90.00
_cell.angle_gamma   90.00
#
_symmetry.space_group_name_H-M   'P 1'
#
loop_
_entity.id
_entity.type
_entity.pdbx_description
1 polymer ?
#
loop_
_entity_poly.entity_id
_entity_poly.type
_entity_poly.pdbx_seq_one_letter_code
_entity_poly.pdbx_strand_id
1 'polypeptide(L)'
;MSDSDSVWTDGIVPDFPVITGLHSTDDVRKFLWPKLLRLPNEELNMLGKDLESVHKLIDDEIYQQILKDVARSGSHMPEDTSEDAMGKFHKELTQIICWVLSRHPELNYYQGYNDVAATVLLVMGLHQGLHVLEKISLTFLERFMEKTMEKVNQELFYIFALLDREHPKLLEHLENVELFPHFALAEYTTWYAHKYAENRKLLHRLFDFFLGSPPLIPLYLSTKIVAYRDKEIFNTTPDMGHTHKVLSTLPDDLPFEKLLFHSTKLYQQYPPESIDNDVRDFDYRRRRKEQEWRNKTEAIRLERERQRKLKVARTQPRIPYRLKSYKTITVVTILALGLYAFLKSSSGLN
;
A
#
# COMPACT_ATOMS: atom_id res chain seq x y z
N MET A 1 29.29 19.26 -22.73
CA MET A 1 30.50 18.58 -22.22
C MET A 1 30.86 19.31 -20.97
N SER A 2 30.18 18.96 -19.88
CA SER A 2 30.54 17.91 -18.91
C SER A 2 31.40 18.55 -17.83
N ASP A 3 30.79 18.75 -16.67
CA ASP A 3 31.45 18.62 -15.36
C ASP A 3 30.38 18.63 -14.29
N SER A 4 29.83 17.43 -14.07
CA SER A 4 29.11 17.08 -12.85
C SER A 4 29.54 15.66 -12.52
N ASP A 5 30.54 15.53 -11.66
CA ASP A 5 30.82 14.31 -10.90
C ASP A 5 31.95 14.59 -9.90
N SER A 6 31.60 14.57 -8.60
CA SER A 6 32.40 14.08 -7.46
C SER A 6 32.06 14.81 -6.16
N VAL A 7 30.98 14.40 -5.50
CA VAL A 7 30.81 14.72 -4.07
C VAL A 7 30.23 13.50 -3.34
N TRP A 8 31.00 12.41 -3.28
CA TRP A 8 30.81 11.32 -2.31
C TRP A 8 32.15 10.60 -2.09
N THR A 9 33.16 11.33 -1.64
CA THR A 9 34.36 10.72 -1.04
C THR A 9 34.77 11.59 0.14
N ASP A 10 34.23 11.28 1.31
CA ASP A 10 35.02 11.12 2.53
C ASP A 10 34.13 10.49 3.61
N GLY A 11 34.47 9.24 3.93
CA GLY A 11 33.85 8.47 4.97
C GLY A 11 34.19 9.06 6.32
N ILE A 12 33.16 9.61 6.97
CA ILE A 12 32.79 9.48 8.39
C ILE A 12 31.45 10.22 8.44
N VAL A 13 30.35 9.46 8.49
CA VAL A 13 29.05 10.00 8.85
C VAL A 13 29.22 10.55 10.28
N PRO A 14 29.13 11.87 10.52
CA PRO A 14 29.24 12.41 11.88
C PRO A 14 28.19 11.71 12.75
N ASP A 15 28.55 11.35 13.99
CA ASP A 15 27.66 10.73 14.97
C ASP A 15 26.25 11.31 14.83
N PHE A 16 25.34 10.52 14.24
CA PHE A 16 23.94 10.88 14.15
C PHE A 16 23.48 11.15 15.59
N PRO A 17 23.03 12.37 15.93
CA PRO A 17 22.48 12.61 17.25
C PRO A 17 21.27 11.70 17.34
N VAL A 18 21.40 10.62 18.10
CA VAL A 18 20.23 9.83 18.46
C VAL A 18 19.38 10.81 19.26
N ILE A 19 18.29 11.29 18.66
CA ILE A 19 17.26 12.02 19.39
C ILE A 19 16.60 10.96 20.27
N THR A 20 17.26 10.52 21.33
CA THR A 20 16.71 9.66 22.38
C THR A 20 16.24 10.56 23.49
N GLY A 21 14.99 10.38 23.92
CA GLY A 21 14.48 11.05 25.13
C GLY A 21 14.08 12.51 24.97
N LEU A 22 13.98 13.06 23.76
CA LEU A 22 13.37 14.38 23.59
C LEU A 22 11.83 14.23 23.68
N HIS A 23 11.28 14.47 24.87
CA HIS A 23 9.86 14.79 25.01
C HIS A 23 9.61 16.21 24.49
N SER A 24 9.71 16.38 23.17
CA SER A 24 9.46 17.65 22.51
C SER A 24 7.97 17.96 22.56
N THR A 25 7.63 19.18 22.98
CA THR A 25 6.32 19.77 22.69
C THR A 25 6.27 20.19 21.21
N ASP A 26 5.07 20.38 20.68
CA ASP A 26 4.93 20.83 19.28
C ASP A 26 5.51 22.24 19.09
N ASP A 27 5.55 23.07 20.13
CA ASP A 27 6.22 24.37 20.08
C ASP A 27 7.73 24.24 19.85
N VAL A 28 8.38 23.24 20.43
CA VAL A 28 9.80 22.96 20.14
C VAL A 28 9.95 22.42 18.71
N ARG A 29 9.02 21.60 18.22
CA ARG A 29 9.05 21.04 16.85
C ARG A 29 8.95 22.11 15.76
N LYS A 30 8.13 23.15 15.98
CA LYS A 30 8.04 24.33 15.09
C LYS A 30 9.38 25.00 14.84
N PHE A 31 10.33 24.90 15.79
CA PHE A 31 11.71 25.38 15.60
C PHE A 31 12.67 24.28 15.16
N LEU A 32 12.46 23.04 15.60
CA LEU A 32 13.38 21.93 15.37
C LEU A 32 13.28 21.37 13.94
N TRP A 33 12.07 21.08 13.44
CA TRP A 33 11.88 20.43 12.14
C TRP A 33 12.47 21.26 10.98
N PRO A 34 12.26 22.59 10.89
CA PRO A 34 12.91 23.38 9.85
C PRO A 34 14.44 23.32 9.91
N LYS A 35 15.02 23.27 11.12
CA LYS A 35 16.47 23.15 11.31
C LYS A 35 17.01 21.78 10.90
N LEU A 36 16.32 20.69 11.24
CA LEU A 36 16.67 19.34 10.79
C LEU A 36 16.66 19.26 9.25
N LEU A 37 15.67 19.92 8.63
CA LEU A 37 15.53 20.03 7.18
C LEU A 37 16.44 21.08 6.52
N ARG A 38 17.23 21.82 7.31
CA ARG A 38 18.13 22.89 6.87
C ARG A 38 17.43 23.98 6.06
N LEU A 39 16.20 24.32 6.44
CA LEU A 39 15.45 25.41 5.80
C LEU A 39 15.99 26.79 6.22
N PRO A 40 16.15 27.72 5.28
CA PRO A 40 16.54 29.10 5.60
C PRO A 40 15.39 29.85 6.29
N ASN A 41 15.72 30.71 7.26
CA ASN A 41 14.71 31.42 8.07
C ASN A 41 13.85 32.42 7.26
N GLU A 42 14.33 32.89 6.11
CA GLU A 42 13.72 33.98 5.33
C GLU A 42 12.59 33.49 4.39
N GLU A 43 12.59 32.22 4.00
CA GLU A 43 11.61 31.67 3.05
C GLU A 43 10.19 31.59 3.64
N LEU A 44 10.04 31.61 4.97
CA LEU A 44 8.79 31.34 5.68
C LEU A 44 7.72 32.47 5.62
N ASN A 45 8.06 33.66 5.11
CA ASN A 45 7.23 34.87 5.28
C ASN A 45 6.41 35.31 4.05
N MET A 46 6.47 34.62 2.90
CA MET A 46 6.08 35.20 1.60
C MET A 46 4.90 34.55 0.85
N LEU A 47 3.94 33.91 1.52
CA LEU A 47 2.86 33.18 0.82
C LEU A 47 1.47 33.41 1.43
N GLY A 48 0.87 34.58 1.16
CA GLY A 48 -0.45 34.95 1.69
C GLY A 48 -1.57 35.12 0.67
N LYS A 49 -1.29 35.16 -0.64
CA LYS A 49 -2.31 35.55 -1.65
C LYS A 49 -2.66 34.49 -2.71
N ASP A 50 -1.89 33.42 -2.89
CA ASP A 50 -2.11 32.45 -3.97
C ASP A 50 -2.68 31.08 -3.50
N LEU A 51 -2.75 30.84 -2.18
CA LEU A 51 -3.15 29.53 -1.64
C LEU A 51 -4.64 29.20 -1.86
N GLU A 52 -5.51 30.20 -2.01
CA GLU A 52 -6.94 29.95 -2.26
C GLU A 52 -7.17 29.39 -3.68
N SER A 53 -6.33 29.77 -4.64
CA SER A 53 -6.42 29.36 -6.05
C SER A 53 -5.49 28.22 -6.43
N VAL A 54 -4.61 27.77 -5.53
CA VAL A 54 -3.54 26.79 -5.85
C VAL A 54 -4.07 25.47 -6.41
N HIS A 55 -5.27 25.04 -5.99
CA HIS A 55 -5.92 23.84 -6.51
C HIS A 55 -6.18 23.88 -8.01
N LYS A 56 -6.31 25.07 -8.61
CA LYS A 56 -6.51 25.24 -10.06
C LYS A 56 -5.27 24.88 -10.89
N LEU A 57 -4.11 24.75 -10.24
CA LEU A 57 -2.87 24.32 -10.88
C LEU A 57 -2.69 22.80 -10.88
N ILE A 58 -3.60 22.07 -10.23
CA ILE A 58 -3.58 20.61 -10.13
C ILE A 58 -4.58 20.03 -11.13
N ASP A 59 -4.21 18.91 -11.74
CA ASP A 59 -5.11 18.13 -12.59
C ASP A 59 -6.39 17.73 -11.83
N ASP A 60 -7.54 17.78 -12.49
CA ASP A 60 -8.83 17.54 -11.83
C ASP A 60 -8.94 16.13 -11.24
N GLU A 61 -8.42 15.09 -11.92
CA GLU A 61 -8.49 13.72 -11.41
C GLU A 61 -7.66 13.58 -10.12
N ILE A 62 -6.47 14.19 -10.10
CA ILE A 62 -5.60 14.22 -8.92
C ILE A 62 -6.26 15.02 -7.80
N TYR A 63 -6.82 16.19 -8.11
CA TYR A 63 -7.48 17.03 -7.12
C TYR A 63 -8.67 16.33 -6.46
N GLN A 64 -9.52 15.63 -7.23
CA GLN A 64 -10.62 14.83 -6.68
C GLN A 64 -10.11 13.69 -5.79
N GLN A 65 -8.97 13.08 -6.14
CA GLN A 65 -8.36 12.05 -5.30
C GLN A 65 -7.85 12.64 -3.97
N ILE A 66 -7.20 13.79 -4.00
CA ILE A 66 -6.77 14.52 -2.78
C ILE A 66 -7.97 14.80 -1.88
N LEU A 67 -9.07 15.32 -2.41
CA LEU A 67 -10.27 15.61 -1.61
C LEU A 67 -10.84 14.37 -0.90
N LYS A 68 -10.84 13.21 -1.58
CA LYS A 68 -11.31 11.94 -0.99
C LYS A 68 -10.41 11.47 0.16
N ASP A 69 -9.10 11.65 0.02
CA ASP A 69 -8.14 11.25 1.04
C ASP A 69 -8.14 12.20 2.24
N VAL A 70 -8.23 13.51 1.98
CA VAL A 70 -8.40 14.54 3.00
C VAL A 70 -9.65 14.29 3.84
N ALA A 71 -10.78 13.98 3.20
CA ALA A 71 -12.03 13.67 3.91
C ALA A 71 -11.93 12.45 4.86
N ARG A 72 -10.94 11.58 4.67
CA ARG A 72 -10.66 10.41 5.52
C ARG A 72 -9.57 10.67 6.58
N SER A 73 -8.99 11.86 6.61
CA SER A 73 -7.86 12.21 7.49
C SER A 73 -8.29 12.64 8.90
N GLY A 74 -9.59 12.52 9.25
CA GLY A 74 -10.15 12.98 10.51
C GLY A 74 -9.54 12.35 11.77
N SER A 75 -8.94 11.15 11.67
CA SER A 75 -8.24 10.49 12.79
C SER A 75 -7.05 11.25 13.36
N HIS A 76 -6.53 12.24 12.63
CA HIS A 76 -5.46 13.13 13.11
C HIS A 76 -5.97 14.23 14.05
N MET A 77 -7.28 14.52 13.99
CA MET A 77 -7.94 15.51 14.84
C MET A 77 -8.51 14.84 16.09
N PRO A 78 -8.60 15.57 17.23
CA PRO A 78 -9.32 15.09 18.41
C PRO A 78 -10.77 14.68 18.11
N GLU A 79 -11.30 13.66 18.80
CA GLU A 79 -12.68 13.19 18.62
C GLU A 79 -13.73 14.29 18.87
N ASP A 80 -13.44 15.26 19.73
CA ASP A 80 -14.31 16.38 20.10
C ASP A 80 -14.16 17.61 19.20
N THR A 81 -13.46 17.47 18.05
CA THR A 81 -13.27 18.55 17.09
C THR A 81 -14.60 19.01 16.48
N SER A 82 -14.92 20.30 16.62
CA SER A 82 -16.10 20.92 15.98
C SER A 82 -16.07 20.82 14.45
N GLU A 83 -17.24 20.80 13.81
CA GLU A 83 -17.36 20.77 12.34
C GLU A 83 -16.61 21.92 11.65
N ASP A 84 -16.65 23.13 12.21
CA ASP A 84 -15.93 24.30 11.67
C ASP A 84 -14.41 24.09 11.70
N ALA A 85 -13.89 23.58 12.82
CA ALA A 85 -12.45 23.29 12.96
C ALA A 85 -12.01 22.16 12.03
N MET A 86 -12.84 21.11 11.86
CA MET A 86 -12.58 20.03 10.92
C MET A 86 -12.61 20.53 9.46
N GLY A 87 -13.58 21.39 9.13
CA GLY A 87 -13.68 22.02 7.82
C GLY A 87 -12.45 22.90 7.51
N LYS A 88 -11.97 23.66 8.49
CA LYS A 88 -10.72 24.42 8.38
C LYS A 88 -9.52 23.49 8.18
N PHE A 89 -9.39 22.42 8.95
CA PHE A 89 -8.32 21.43 8.81
C PHE A 89 -8.31 20.81 7.40
N HIS A 90 -9.45 20.34 6.90
CA HIS A 90 -9.54 19.79 5.54
C HIS A 90 -9.18 20.80 4.46
N LYS A 91 -9.61 22.06 4.62
CA LYS A 91 -9.24 23.14 3.70
C LYS A 91 -7.73 23.36 3.68
N GLU A 92 -7.11 23.56 4.84
CA GLU A 92 -5.68 23.81 4.95
C GLU A 92 -4.84 22.60 4.50
N LEU A 93 -5.29 21.38 4.78
CA LEU A 93 -4.65 20.15 4.32
C LEU A 93 -4.70 20.00 2.80
N THR A 94 -5.81 20.39 2.17
CA THR A 94 -5.90 20.43 0.71
C THR A 94 -4.94 21.48 0.14
N GLN A 95 -4.88 22.67 0.75
CA GLN A 95 -4.01 23.76 0.31
C GLN A 95 -2.52 23.39 0.38
N ILE A 96 -2.05 22.81 1.48
CA ILE A 96 -0.64 22.43 1.65
C ILE A 96 -0.21 21.33 0.67
N ILE A 97 -1.08 20.33 0.42
CA ILE A 97 -0.81 19.26 -0.57
C ILE A 97 -0.74 19.84 -1.98
N CYS A 98 -1.76 20.59 -2.39
CA CYS A 98 -1.82 21.19 -3.72
C CYS A 98 -0.66 22.17 -3.95
N TRP A 99 -0.22 22.90 -2.93
CA TRP A 99 0.91 23.80 -3.06
C TRP A 99 2.20 23.06 -3.40
N VAL A 100 2.53 21.96 -2.70
CA VAL A 100 3.73 21.16 -3.01
C VAL A 100 3.65 20.61 -4.44
N LEU A 101 2.53 19.99 -4.81
CA LEU A 101 2.37 19.41 -6.14
C LEU A 101 2.38 20.45 -7.27
N SER A 102 1.86 21.66 -7.02
CA SER A 102 1.87 22.74 -8.02
C SER A 102 3.27 23.29 -8.31
N ARG A 103 4.17 23.17 -7.34
CA ARG A 103 5.57 23.62 -7.46
C ARG A 103 6.49 22.57 -8.07
N HIS A 104 6.12 21.30 -7.92
CA HIS A 104 6.89 20.14 -8.36
C HIS A 104 6.02 19.22 -9.23
N PRO A 105 5.70 19.64 -10.47
CA PRO A 105 4.79 18.92 -11.38
C PRO A 105 5.31 17.53 -11.81
N GLU A 106 6.56 17.21 -11.53
CA GLU A 106 7.16 15.88 -11.71
C GLU A 106 6.70 14.86 -10.64
N LEU A 107 6.26 15.34 -9.47
CA LEU A 107 5.78 14.50 -8.37
C LEU A 107 4.35 14.04 -8.62
N ASN A 108 4.11 12.74 -8.43
CA ASN A 108 2.80 12.12 -8.55
C ASN A 108 2.21 11.91 -7.16
N TYR A 109 0.97 12.33 -6.96
CA TYR A 109 0.27 12.09 -5.70
C TYR A 109 0.05 10.59 -5.47
N TYR A 110 0.32 10.11 -4.25
CA TYR A 110 0.00 8.75 -3.80
C TYR A 110 -0.93 8.78 -2.59
N GLN A 111 -1.81 7.78 -2.49
CA GLN A 111 -2.71 7.63 -1.34
C GLN A 111 -1.91 7.31 -0.07
N GLY A 112 -2.06 8.13 0.97
CA GLY A 112 -1.26 8.10 2.20
C GLY A 112 -0.36 9.33 2.36
N TYR A 113 -0.08 10.08 1.29
CA TYR A 113 0.64 11.35 1.39
C TYR A 113 -0.13 12.38 2.24
N ASN A 114 -1.46 12.30 2.23
CA ASN A 114 -2.36 13.09 3.08
C ASN A 114 -2.08 12.90 4.58
N ASP A 115 -1.70 11.70 5.04
CA ASP A 115 -1.43 11.42 6.46
C ASP A 115 -0.11 12.09 6.91
N VAL A 116 0.89 12.08 6.03
CA VAL A 116 2.16 12.80 6.27
C VAL A 116 1.92 14.31 6.27
N ALA A 117 1.17 14.81 5.30
CA ALA A 117 0.80 16.22 5.21
C ALA A 117 -0.03 16.69 6.41
N ALA A 118 -0.96 15.87 6.90
CA ALA A 118 -1.76 16.14 8.08
C ALA A 118 -0.89 16.28 9.33
N THR A 119 0.07 15.37 9.51
CA THR A 119 1.03 15.42 10.61
C THR A 119 1.85 16.71 10.58
N VAL A 120 2.35 17.10 9.39
CA VAL A 120 3.10 18.35 9.22
C VAL A 120 2.22 19.57 9.49
N LEU A 121 0.99 19.58 8.97
CA LEU A 121 0.06 20.69 9.16
C LEU A 121 -0.28 20.90 10.64
N LEU A 122 -0.52 19.83 11.39
CA LEU A 122 -0.86 19.92 12.81
C LEU A 122 0.28 20.46 13.67
N VAL A 123 1.52 20.12 13.33
CA VAL A 123 2.69 20.60 14.08
C VAL A 123 3.09 22.01 13.66
N MET A 124 3.15 22.28 12.35
CA MET A 124 3.75 23.50 11.79
C MET A 124 2.72 24.59 11.50
N GLY A 125 1.44 24.24 11.36
CA GLY A 125 0.42 25.11 10.76
C GLY A 125 0.63 25.31 9.26
N LEU A 126 -0.31 25.97 8.60
CA LEU A 126 -0.31 26.08 7.13
C LEU A 126 0.97 26.74 6.59
N HIS A 127 1.27 27.98 6.97
CA HIS A 127 2.34 28.76 6.34
C HIS A 127 3.74 28.15 6.52
N GLN A 128 4.10 27.76 7.74
CA GLN A 128 5.40 27.12 7.98
C GLN A 128 5.42 25.68 7.43
N GLY A 129 4.26 25.01 7.46
CA GLY A 129 4.06 23.67 6.94
C GLY A 129 4.35 23.57 5.45
N LEU A 130 4.05 24.59 4.63
CA LEU A 130 4.31 24.58 3.18
C LEU A 130 5.77 24.18 2.89
N HIS A 131 6.72 24.98 3.36
CA HIS A 131 8.15 24.75 3.11
C HIS A 131 8.66 23.46 3.75
N VAL A 132 8.14 23.10 4.91
CA VAL A 132 8.51 21.87 5.63
C VAL A 132 8.05 20.64 4.84
N LEU A 133 6.80 20.62 4.38
CA LEU A 133 6.25 19.51 3.61
C LEU A 133 6.91 19.41 2.23
N GLU A 134 7.18 20.52 1.54
CA GLU A 134 7.95 20.52 0.29
C GLU A 134 9.33 19.90 0.51
N LYS A 135 10.04 20.33 1.55
CA LYS A 135 11.39 19.80 1.82
C LYS A 135 11.36 18.33 2.21
N ILE A 136 10.37 17.90 2.99
CA ILE A 136 10.14 16.48 3.31
C ILE A 136 9.89 15.69 2.03
N SER A 137 9.03 16.20 1.16
CA SER A 137 8.65 15.54 -0.10
C SER A 137 9.85 15.30 -0.99
N LEU A 138 10.65 16.34 -1.22
CA LEU A 138 11.83 16.27 -2.08
C LEU A 138 12.99 15.48 -1.48
N THR A 139 13.09 15.38 -0.15
CA THR A 139 14.25 14.73 0.49
C THR A 139 13.97 13.26 0.82
N PHE A 140 12.71 12.95 1.17
CA PHE A 140 12.36 11.64 1.73
C PHE A 140 11.27 10.91 0.96
N LEU A 141 10.29 11.62 0.39
CA LEU A 141 9.09 10.99 -0.17
C LEU A 141 9.09 10.93 -1.70
N GLU A 142 10.02 11.60 -2.38
CA GLU A 142 10.11 11.69 -3.84
C GLU A 142 10.00 10.30 -4.49
N ARG A 143 10.67 9.30 -3.91
CA ARG A 143 10.63 7.90 -4.40
C ARG A 143 9.23 7.27 -4.38
N PHE A 144 8.35 7.71 -3.49
CA PHE A 144 6.95 7.26 -3.41
C PHE A 144 6.05 8.01 -4.40
N MET A 145 6.54 9.13 -4.93
CA MET A 145 5.85 10.03 -5.85
C MET A 145 6.31 9.84 -7.30
N GLU A 146 7.07 8.78 -7.59
CA GLU A 146 7.40 8.39 -8.96
C GLU A 146 6.19 7.77 -9.68
N LYS A 147 6.25 7.72 -11.02
CA LYS A 147 5.18 7.12 -11.85
C LYS A 147 4.90 5.65 -11.53
N THR A 148 5.88 4.95 -10.94
CA THR A 148 5.77 3.53 -10.61
C THR A 148 6.35 3.27 -9.23
N MET A 149 5.74 2.37 -8.46
CA MET A 149 6.22 1.93 -7.15
C MET A 149 7.37 0.91 -7.21
N GLU A 150 7.98 0.69 -8.38
CA GLU A 150 8.95 -0.40 -8.55
C GLU A 150 10.18 -0.25 -7.65
N LYS A 151 10.69 0.98 -7.51
CA LYS A 151 11.80 1.27 -6.59
C LYS A 151 11.41 1.03 -5.14
N VAL A 152 10.21 1.46 -4.75
CA VAL A 152 9.68 1.27 -3.39
C VAL A 152 9.51 -0.21 -3.07
N ASN A 153 8.99 -0.98 -4.02
CA ASN A 153 8.84 -2.44 -3.89
C ASN A 153 10.19 -3.14 -3.72
N GLN A 154 11.22 -2.69 -4.44
CA GLN A 154 12.58 -3.19 -4.26
C GLN A 154 13.13 -2.80 -2.88
N GLU A 155 12.94 -1.55 -2.43
CA GLU A 155 13.44 -1.09 -1.13
C GLU A 155 12.80 -1.81 0.06
N LEU A 156 11.54 -2.24 -0.04
CA LEU A 156 10.94 -3.06 1.02
C LEU A 156 11.77 -4.33 1.33
N PHE A 157 12.56 -4.83 0.38
CA PHE A 157 13.45 -5.96 0.61
C PHE A 157 14.68 -5.66 1.48
N TYR A 158 14.97 -4.40 1.83
CA TYR A 158 15.86 -4.12 2.96
C TYR A 158 15.39 -4.83 4.22
N ILE A 159 14.07 -4.96 4.45
CA ILE A 159 13.55 -5.68 5.62
C ILE A 159 14.01 -7.14 5.63
N PHE A 160 13.94 -7.82 4.49
CA PHE A 160 14.35 -9.23 4.40
C PHE A 160 15.88 -9.38 4.44
N ALA A 161 16.61 -8.52 3.73
CA ALA A 161 18.07 -8.52 3.78
C ALA A 161 18.62 -8.28 5.20
N LEU A 162 17.99 -7.40 5.97
CA LEU A 162 18.36 -7.13 7.35
C LEU A 162 17.92 -8.27 8.30
N LEU A 163 16.73 -8.84 8.10
CA LEU A 163 16.28 -10.02 8.87
C LEU A 163 17.17 -11.24 8.63
N ASP A 164 17.75 -11.41 7.45
CA ASP A 164 18.71 -12.48 7.17
C ASP A 164 19.93 -12.41 8.11
N ARG A 165 20.38 -11.19 8.43
CA ARG A 165 21.51 -10.96 9.34
C ARG A 165 21.13 -11.04 10.81
N GLU A 166 19.97 -10.52 11.18
CA GLU A 166 19.57 -10.38 12.58
C GLU A 166 18.76 -11.56 13.11
N HIS A 167 17.90 -12.13 12.27
CA HIS A 167 16.92 -13.14 12.68
C HIS A 167 16.61 -14.15 11.55
N PRO A 168 17.59 -14.93 11.05
CA PRO A 168 17.44 -15.77 9.86
C PRO A 168 16.31 -16.81 9.96
N LYS A 169 16.04 -17.36 11.15
CA LYS A 169 14.91 -18.29 11.37
C LYS A 169 13.54 -17.64 11.16
N LEU A 170 13.43 -16.35 11.46
CA LEU A 170 12.18 -15.61 11.27
C LEU A 170 11.99 -15.33 9.78
N LEU A 171 13.06 -14.94 9.08
CA LEU A 171 13.03 -14.82 7.63
C LEU A 171 12.61 -16.14 6.96
N GLU A 172 13.21 -17.26 7.35
CA GLU A 172 12.85 -18.60 6.84
C GLU A 172 11.36 -18.90 7.04
N HIS A 173 10.80 -18.57 8.22
CA HIS A 173 9.37 -18.71 8.49
C HIS A 173 8.50 -17.87 7.54
N LEU A 174 8.90 -16.62 7.27
CA LEU A 174 8.18 -15.74 6.33
C LEU A 174 8.26 -16.25 4.88
N GLU A 175 9.43 -16.74 4.46
CA GLU A 175 9.64 -17.30 3.12
C GLU A 175 8.84 -18.60 2.92
N ASN A 176 8.71 -19.43 3.97
CA ASN A 176 7.97 -20.68 3.94
C ASN A 176 6.46 -20.49 3.72
N VAL A 177 5.90 -19.37 4.16
CA VAL A 177 4.50 -18.97 3.88
C VAL A 177 4.38 -18.10 2.63
N GLU A 178 5.43 -18.05 1.79
CA GLU A 178 5.50 -17.28 0.54
C GLU A 178 5.21 -15.77 0.71
N LEU A 179 5.54 -15.20 1.87
CA LEU A 179 5.31 -13.79 2.16
C LEU A 179 6.46 -12.91 1.66
N PHE A 180 6.11 -11.72 1.18
CA PHE A 180 7.04 -10.65 0.80
C PHE A 180 6.83 -9.43 1.71
N PRO A 181 7.80 -8.50 1.80
CA PRO A 181 7.75 -7.39 2.77
C PRO A 181 6.72 -6.28 2.49
N HIS A 182 5.77 -6.51 1.57
CA HIS A 182 4.69 -5.55 1.23
C HIS A 182 3.75 -5.25 2.42
N PHE A 183 3.76 -6.07 3.47
CA PHE A 183 3.01 -5.79 4.69
C PHE A 183 3.44 -4.48 5.37
N ALA A 184 4.65 -3.97 5.09
CA ALA A 184 5.20 -2.74 5.67
C ALA A 184 5.07 -1.53 4.74
N LEU A 185 4.43 -1.67 3.56
CA LEU A 185 4.35 -0.61 2.57
C LEU A 185 3.65 0.64 3.14
N ALA A 186 2.54 0.46 3.84
CA ALA A 186 1.76 1.57 4.39
C ALA A 186 2.57 2.34 5.44
N GLU A 187 3.24 1.64 6.35
CA GLU A 187 4.10 2.25 7.37
C GLU A 187 5.30 2.96 6.76
N TYR A 188 5.89 2.39 5.71
CA TYR A 188 7.05 2.97 5.04
C TYR A 188 6.69 4.27 4.31
N THR A 189 5.61 4.28 3.52
CA THR A 189 5.22 5.45 2.72
C THR A 189 4.62 6.56 3.56
N THR A 190 3.92 6.22 4.65
CA THR A 190 3.24 7.21 5.50
C THR A 190 4.03 7.58 6.76
N TRP A 191 5.24 7.03 6.95
CA TRP A 191 6.00 7.18 8.20
C TRP A 191 5.17 6.82 9.44
N TYR A 192 4.41 5.74 9.32
CA TYR A 192 3.46 5.25 10.32
C TYR A 192 2.33 6.24 10.69
N ALA A 193 2.17 7.35 9.98
CA ALA A 193 1.11 8.34 10.23
C ALA A 193 -0.28 7.72 10.11
N HIS A 194 -0.48 6.85 9.13
CA HIS A 194 -1.75 6.14 8.97
C HIS A 194 -2.13 5.33 10.22
N LYS A 195 -1.16 4.66 10.84
CA LYS A 195 -1.37 3.75 11.98
C LYS A 195 -1.47 4.49 13.31
N TYR A 196 -0.68 5.54 13.51
CA TYR A 196 -0.56 6.23 14.80
C TYR A 196 -1.15 7.64 14.82
N ALA A 197 -2.04 7.97 13.87
CA ALA A 197 -2.74 9.27 13.81
C ALA A 197 -3.37 9.67 15.17
N GLU A 198 -4.02 8.73 15.85
CA GLU A 198 -4.66 8.97 17.16
C GLU A 198 -3.63 9.09 18.29
N ASN A 199 -2.49 8.40 18.19
CA ASN A 199 -1.38 8.51 19.14
C ASN A 199 -0.37 9.57 18.68
N ARG A 200 -0.83 10.84 18.64
CA ARG A 200 -0.04 11.98 18.16
C ARG A 200 1.33 12.12 18.84
N LYS A 201 1.41 11.83 20.14
CA LYS A 201 2.68 11.90 20.88
C LYS A 201 3.72 10.94 20.30
N LEU A 202 3.33 9.70 20.00
CA LEU A 202 4.20 8.73 19.36
C LEU A 202 4.47 9.11 17.91
N LEU A 203 3.45 9.50 17.16
CA LEU A 203 3.59 9.88 15.76
C LEU A 203 4.57 11.05 15.56
N HIS A 204 4.42 12.13 16.32
CA HIS A 204 5.33 13.28 16.22
C HIS A 204 6.76 12.89 16.64
N ARG A 205 6.90 11.96 17.58
CA ARG A 205 8.19 11.42 18.01
C ARG A 205 8.86 10.57 16.93
N LEU A 206 8.09 9.82 16.13
CA LEU A 206 8.58 9.10 14.96
C LEU A 206 9.06 10.07 13.88
N PHE A 207 8.31 11.14 13.63
CA PHE A 207 8.74 12.20 12.70
C PHE A 207 10.02 12.90 13.17
N ASP A 208 10.15 13.20 14.47
CA ASP A 208 11.41 13.74 15.03
C ASP A 208 12.60 12.83 14.67
N PHE A 209 12.42 11.51 14.79
CA PHE A 209 13.44 10.52 14.47
C PHE A 209 13.75 10.45 12.97
N PHE A 210 12.72 10.38 12.11
CA PHE A 210 12.91 10.25 10.66
C PHE A 210 13.54 11.50 10.05
N LEU A 211 13.10 12.70 10.46
CA LEU A 211 13.67 13.96 10.01
C LEU A 211 15.14 14.13 10.43
N GLY A 212 15.52 13.53 11.55
CA GLY A 212 16.90 13.53 12.05
C GLY A 212 17.78 12.39 11.51
N SER A 213 17.27 11.55 10.61
CA SER A 213 17.92 10.30 10.19
C SER A 213 18.04 10.17 8.66
N PRO A 214 18.85 9.22 8.14
CA PRO A 214 18.90 8.92 6.71
C PRO A 214 17.55 8.44 6.15
N PRO A 215 17.26 8.66 4.85
CA PRO A 215 15.94 8.38 4.28
C PRO A 215 15.43 6.94 4.41
N LEU A 216 16.34 5.95 4.42
CA LEU A 216 15.97 4.53 4.51
C LEU A 216 15.75 4.04 5.96
N ILE A 217 15.99 4.87 6.98
CA ILE A 217 15.84 4.45 8.40
C ILE A 217 14.45 3.86 8.74
N PRO A 218 13.31 4.26 8.11
CA PRO A 218 12.03 3.66 8.44
C PRO A 218 11.98 2.15 8.16
N LEU A 219 12.71 1.65 7.17
CA LEU A 219 12.81 0.21 6.87
C LEU A 219 13.60 -0.56 7.92
N TYR A 220 14.60 0.08 8.53
CA TYR A 220 15.34 -0.48 9.67
C TYR A 220 14.45 -0.56 10.90
N LEU A 221 13.60 0.46 11.11
CA LEU A 221 12.58 0.41 12.16
C LEU A 221 11.56 -0.71 11.91
N SER A 222 11.06 -0.86 10.69
CA SER A 222 10.16 -1.96 10.32
C SER A 222 10.82 -3.32 10.60
N THR A 223 12.10 -3.47 10.27
CA THR A 223 12.88 -4.69 10.57
C THR A 223 12.92 -4.97 12.07
N LYS A 224 13.25 -3.97 12.90
CA LYS A 224 13.29 -4.13 14.35
C LYS A 224 11.92 -4.44 14.95
N ILE A 225 10.85 -3.84 14.44
CA ILE A 225 9.48 -4.16 14.86
C ILE A 225 9.15 -5.61 14.55
N VAL A 226 9.46 -6.09 13.34
CA VAL A 226 9.21 -7.48 12.93
C VAL A 226 10.02 -8.44 13.80
N ALA A 227 11.32 -8.19 13.98
CA ALA A 227 12.18 -9.02 14.82
C ALA A 227 11.76 -9.02 16.30
N TYR A 228 11.27 -7.89 16.82
CA TYR A 228 10.75 -7.80 18.20
C TYR A 228 9.48 -8.63 18.42
N ARG A 229 8.69 -8.83 17.35
CA ARG A 229 7.43 -9.60 17.37
C ARG A 229 7.61 -11.06 16.98
N ASP A 230 8.83 -11.58 17.03
CA ASP A 230 9.18 -12.95 16.63
C ASP A 230 8.23 -14.02 17.20
N LYS A 231 7.96 -13.98 18.50
CA LYS A 231 7.09 -14.95 19.19
C LYS A 231 5.67 -14.95 18.65
N GLU A 232 5.13 -13.78 18.33
CA GLU A 232 3.78 -13.65 17.77
C GLU A 232 3.74 -14.23 16.35
N ILE A 233 4.78 -13.93 15.56
CA ILE A 233 4.88 -14.34 14.16
C ILE A 233 5.13 -15.85 14.04
N PHE A 234 5.99 -16.43 14.86
CA PHE A 234 6.22 -17.89 14.88
C PHE A 234 4.97 -18.69 15.28
N ASN A 235 4.05 -18.06 16.03
CA ASN A 235 2.80 -18.69 16.47
C ASN A 235 1.66 -18.53 15.46
N THR A 236 1.89 -17.95 14.28
CA THR A 236 0.88 -17.92 13.22
C THR A 236 0.63 -19.32 12.67
N THR A 237 -0.54 -19.51 12.08
CA THR A 237 -0.75 -20.68 11.21
C THR A 237 0.19 -20.58 10.01
N PRO A 238 0.66 -21.71 9.43
CA PRO A 238 1.53 -21.72 8.25
C PRO A 238 0.74 -21.36 6.98
N ASP A 239 0.16 -20.16 6.99
CA ASP A 239 -0.70 -19.58 5.98
C ASP A 239 -0.28 -18.13 5.76
N MET A 240 -0.16 -17.75 4.49
CA MET A 240 0.24 -16.42 4.07
C MET A 240 -0.71 -15.34 4.63
N GLY A 241 -2.02 -15.58 4.57
CA GLY A 241 -3.04 -14.60 4.93
C GLY A 241 -3.04 -14.26 6.41
N HIS A 242 -2.99 -15.28 7.28
CA HIS A 242 -2.90 -15.08 8.73
C HIS A 242 -1.60 -14.36 9.11
N THR A 243 -0.46 -14.78 8.56
CA THR A 243 0.85 -14.15 8.86
C THR A 243 0.89 -12.70 8.37
N HIS A 244 0.39 -12.42 7.16
CA HIS A 244 0.25 -11.06 6.65
C HIS A 244 -0.61 -10.19 7.57
N LYS A 245 -1.76 -10.71 8.03
CA LYS A 245 -2.65 -9.97 8.93
C LYS A 245 -1.97 -9.60 10.24
N VAL A 246 -1.23 -10.54 10.85
CA VAL A 246 -0.46 -10.30 12.08
C VAL A 246 0.58 -9.21 11.85
N LEU A 247 1.35 -9.29 10.76
CA LEU A 247 2.38 -8.31 10.45
C LEU A 247 1.83 -6.91 10.20
N SER A 248 0.73 -6.78 9.46
CA SER A 248 0.07 -5.49 9.20
C SER A 248 -0.71 -4.93 10.39
N THR A 249 -0.91 -5.71 11.46
CA THR A 249 -1.58 -5.24 12.68
C THR A 249 -0.53 -4.97 13.75
N LEU A 250 0.00 -3.75 13.82
CA LEU A 250 0.96 -3.39 14.87
C LEU A 250 0.28 -3.26 16.24
N PRO A 251 0.88 -3.87 17.30
CA PRO A 251 0.46 -3.66 18.69
C PRO A 251 0.68 -2.21 19.14
N ASP A 252 -0.14 -1.76 20.10
CA ASP A 252 -0.05 -0.41 20.65
C ASP A 252 1.05 -0.25 21.71
N ASP A 253 1.53 -1.36 22.27
CA ASP A 253 2.49 -1.43 23.38
C ASP A 253 3.95 -1.68 22.92
N LEU A 254 4.25 -1.47 21.63
CA LEU A 254 5.60 -1.58 21.11
C LEU A 254 6.56 -0.61 21.83
N PRO A 255 7.75 -1.06 22.27
CA PRO A 255 8.69 -0.23 23.02
C PRO A 255 9.50 0.68 22.08
N PHE A 256 8.81 1.66 21.46
CA PHE A 256 9.37 2.47 20.37
C PHE A 256 10.72 3.11 20.68
N GLU A 257 10.95 3.69 21.86
CA GLU A 257 12.26 4.29 22.16
C GLU A 257 13.41 3.27 22.06
N LYS A 258 13.18 2.03 22.52
CA LYS A 258 14.15 0.94 22.38
C LYS A 258 14.30 0.52 20.92
N LEU A 259 13.20 0.43 20.18
CA LEU A 259 13.20 0.08 18.77
C LEU A 259 13.93 1.12 17.91
N LEU A 260 13.69 2.42 18.14
CA LEU A 260 14.37 3.52 17.46
C LEU A 260 15.88 3.46 17.70
N PHE A 261 16.31 3.29 18.96
CA PHE A 261 17.73 3.12 19.30
C PHE A 261 18.37 1.93 18.56
N HIS A 262 17.71 0.77 18.58
CA HIS A 262 18.25 -0.41 17.91
C HIS A 262 18.21 -0.28 16.38
N SER A 263 17.27 0.48 15.83
CA SER A 263 17.19 0.75 14.39
C SER A 263 18.38 1.58 13.94
N THR A 264 18.77 2.61 14.71
CA THR A 264 20.01 3.35 14.46
C THR A 264 21.23 2.44 14.53
N LYS A 265 21.30 1.54 15.52
CA LYS A 265 22.41 0.57 15.62
C LYS A 265 22.47 -0.39 14.44
N LEU A 266 21.32 -0.85 13.96
CA LEU A 266 21.25 -1.71 12.79
C LEU A 266 21.69 -0.97 11.53
N TYR A 267 21.30 0.29 11.36
CA TYR A 267 21.75 1.13 10.25
C TYR A 267 23.27 1.36 10.28
N GLN A 268 23.84 1.62 11.47
CA GLN A 268 25.28 1.77 11.62
C GLN A 268 26.05 0.48 11.28
N GLN A 269 25.48 -0.68 11.63
CA GLN A 269 26.10 -1.98 11.41
C GLN A 269 25.98 -2.44 9.94
N TYR A 270 24.85 -2.16 9.31
CA TYR A 270 24.55 -2.52 7.92
C TYR A 270 24.04 -1.29 7.17
N PRO A 271 24.90 -0.33 6.82
CA PRO A 271 24.48 0.80 5.99
C PRO A 271 23.97 0.28 4.63
N PRO A 272 23.07 1.00 3.94
CA PRO A 272 22.42 0.51 2.71
C PRO A 272 23.40 -0.09 1.69
N GLU A 273 24.50 0.61 1.45
CA GLU A 273 25.54 0.23 0.48
C GLU A 273 26.18 -1.14 0.79
N SER A 274 26.13 -1.59 2.04
CA SER A 274 26.68 -2.89 2.47
C SER A 274 25.76 -4.08 2.18
N ILE A 275 24.46 -3.84 1.92
CA ILE A 275 23.43 -4.88 1.74
C ILE A 275 22.59 -4.71 0.48
N ASP A 276 22.85 -3.69 -0.35
CA ASP A 276 22.18 -3.43 -1.63
C ASP A 276 22.11 -4.64 -2.55
N ASN A 277 23.17 -5.45 -2.60
CA ASN A 277 23.21 -6.65 -3.42
C ASN A 277 22.22 -7.72 -2.92
N ASP A 278 22.09 -7.87 -1.61
CA ASP A 278 21.14 -8.80 -1.00
C ASP A 278 19.71 -8.35 -1.33
N VAL A 279 19.42 -7.05 -1.18
CA VAL A 279 18.11 -6.46 -1.54
C VAL A 279 17.73 -6.76 -3.00
N ARG A 280 18.68 -6.59 -3.93
CA ARG A 280 18.48 -6.88 -5.35
C ARG A 280 18.25 -8.38 -5.60
N ASP A 281 18.94 -9.27 -4.89
CA ASP A 281 18.70 -10.70 -4.99
C ASP A 281 17.29 -11.07 -4.50
N PHE A 282 16.88 -10.59 -3.34
CA PHE A 282 15.53 -10.83 -2.83
C PHE A 282 14.44 -10.32 -3.80
N ASP A 283 14.59 -9.10 -4.33
CA ASP A 283 13.66 -8.56 -5.32
C ASP A 283 13.64 -9.39 -6.62
N TYR A 284 14.81 -9.86 -7.08
CA TYR A 284 14.89 -10.76 -8.23
C TYR A 284 14.15 -12.08 -7.98
N ARG A 285 14.33 -12.69 -6.79
CA ARG A 285 13.62 -13.91 -6.38
C ARG A 285 12.09 -13.69 -6.34
N ARG A 286 11.62 -12.53 -5.86
CA ARG A 286 10.20 -12.14 -5.94
C ARG A 286 9.70 -12.06 -7.37
N ARG A 287 10.35 -11.27 -8.23
CA ARG A 287 9.91 -11.08 -9.64
C ARG A 287 9.80 -12.41 -10.38
N ARG A 288 10.75 -13.32 -10.14
CA ARG A 288 10.71 -14.67 -10.68
C ARG A 288 9.47 -15.44 -10.24
N LYS A 289 9.19 -15.49 -8.93
CA LYS A 289 7.98 -16.13 -8.39
C LYS A 289 6.69 -15.52 -8.96
N GLU A 290 6.62 -14.19 -9.06
CA GLU A 290 5.47 -13.51 -9.67
C GLU A 290 5.28 -13.86 -11.14
N GLN A 291 6.36 -13.94 -11.92
CA GLN A 291 6.30 -14.33 -13.32
C GLN A 291 5.83 -15.78 -13.48
N GLU A 292 6.33 -16.69 -12.64
CA GLU A 292 5.89 -18.09 -12.60
C GLU A 292 4.39 -18.19 -12.29
N TRP A 293 3.91 -17.41 -11.31
CA TRP A 293 2.48 -17.36 -10.96
C TRP A 293 1.60 -16.78 -12.06
N ARG A 294 2.06 -15.70 -12.73
CA ARG A 294 1.38 -15.11 -13.90
C ARG A 294 1.27 -16.12 -15.03
N ASN A 295 2.38 -16.80 -15.37
CA ASN A 295 2.40 -17.82 -16.42
C ASN A 295 1.46 -18.99 -16.11
N LYS A 296 1.43 -19.46 -14.85
CA LYS A 296 0.54 -20.53 -14.40
C LYS A 296 -0.93 -20.11 -14.49
N THR A 297 -1.25 -18.90 -14.06
CA THR A 297 -2.62 -18.34 -14.13
C THR A 297 -3.09 -18.20 -15.57
N GLU A 298 -2.22 -17.71 -16.46
CA GLU A 298 -2.52 -17.59 -17.88
C GLU A 298 -2.72 -18.96 -18.54
N ALA A 299 -1.89 -19.96 -18.23
CA ALA A 299 -2.06 -21.32 -18.72
C ALA A 299 -3.40 -21.92 -18.27
N ILE A 300 -3.81 -21.70 -17.01
CA ILE A 300 -5.11 -22.12 -16.49
C ILE A 300 -6.25 -21.41 -17.24
N ARG A 301 -6.11 -20.11 -17.54
CA ARG A 301 -7.10 -19.35 -18.32
C ARG A 301 -7.25 -19.92 -19.73
N LEU A 302 -6.15 -20.13 -20.44
CA LEU A 302 -6.14 -20.69 -21.80
C LEU A 302 -6.72 -22.10 -21.83
N GLU A 303 -6.41 -22.95 -20.85
CA GLU A 303 -6.98 -24.30 -20.76
C GLU A 303 -8.50 -24.25 -20.51
N ARG A 304 -8.99 -23.35 -19.63
CA ARG A 304 -10.42 -23.13 -19.43
C ARG A 304 -11.12 -22.68 -20.73
N GLU A 305 -10.50 -21.80 -21.50
CA GLU A 305 -11.04 -21.37 -22.80
C GLU A 305 -11.03 -22.50 -23.83
N ARG A 306 -9.97 -23.31 -23.89
CA ARG A 306 -9.89 -24.49 -24.75
C ARG A 306 -11.01 -25.47 -24.41
N GLN A 307 -11.23 -25.76 -23.12
CA GLN A 307 -12.32 -26.64 -22.68
C GLN A 307 -13.71 -26.07 -23.02
N ARG A 308 -13.91 -24.75 -22.91
CA ARG A 308 -15.15 -24.08 -23.35
C ARG A 308 -15.36 -24.24 -24.85
N LYS A 309 -14.34 -23.97 -25.68
CA LYS A 309 -14.39 -24.14 -27.14
C LYS A 309 -14.66 -25.60 -27.53
N LEU A 310 -14.05 -26.57 -26.85
CA LEU A 310 -14.32 -28.00 -27.07
C LEU A 310 -15.74 -28.39 -26.68
N LYS A 311 -16.31 -27.84 -25.60
CA LYS A 311 -17.71 -28.06 -25.20
C LYS A 311 -18.70 -27.44 -26.19
N VAL A 312 -18.41 -26.25 -26.71
CA VAL A 312 -19.22 -25.60 -27.77
C VAL A 312 -19.08 -26.36 -29.09
N ALA A 313 -17.88 -26.81 -29.47
CA ALA A 313 -17.72 -27.66 -30.65
C ALA A 313 -18.43 -29.03 -30.50
N ARG A 314 -18.57 -29.53 -29.26
CA ARG A 314 -19.33 -30.73 -28.91
C ARG A 314 -20.81 -30.49 -28.61
N THR A 315 -21.39 -29.29 -28.80
CA THR A 315 -22.86 -29.17 -28.74
C THR A 315 -23.45 -30.15 -29.74
N GLN A 316 -24.13 -31.15 -29.19
CA GLN A 316 -24.75 -32.26 -29.88
C GLN A 316 -25.65 -31.73 -31.00
N PRO A 317 -25.75 -32.43 -32.16
CA PRO A 317 -26.85 -32.15 -33.07
C PRO A 317 -28.13 -32.22 -32.26
N ARG A 318 -28.91 -31.12 -32.23
CA ARG A 318 -30.27 -31.14 -31.70
C ARG A 318 -30.99 -32.23 -32.49
N ILE A 319 -31.19 -33.41 -31.89
CA ILE A 319 -32.10 -34.40 -32.44
C ILE A 319 -33.44 -33.65 -32.54
N PRO A 320 -33.99 -33.43 -33.74
CA PRO A 320 -35.27 -32.79 -33.83
C PRO A 320 -36.25 -33.76 -33.17
N TYR A 321 -36.79 -33.37 -32.01
CA TYR A 321 -38.02 -33.95 -31.52
C TYR A 321 -39.06 -33.69 -32.62
N ARG A 322 -39.25 -34.68 -33.50
CA ARG A 322 -40.51 -34.78 -34.24
C ARG A 322 -41.58 -34.86 -33.17
N LEU A 323 -42.35 -33.78 -33.00
CA LEU A 323 -43.63 -33.84 -32.34
C LEU A 323 -44.48 -34.88 -33.08
N LYS A 324 -44.41 -36.14 -32.66
CA LYS A 324 -45.47 -37.10 -32.92
C LYS A 324 -46.65 -36.61 -32.09
N SER A 325 -47.55 -35.90 -32.76
CA SER A 325 -48.87 -35.57 -32.27
C SER A 325 -49.49 -36.79 -31.56
N TYR A 326 -49.67 -36.70 -30.25
CA TYR A 326 -50.37 -37.71 -29.45
C TYR A 326 -51.85 -37.87 -29.84
N LYS A 327 -52.34 -37.14 -30.86
CA LYS A 327 -53.71 -37.23 -31.37
C LYS A 327 -53.89 -38.25 -32.50
N THR A 328 -52.83 -38.76 -33.14
CA THR A 328 -52.98 -39.77 -34.21
C THR A 328 -52.95 -41.22 -33.70
N ILE A 329 -52.34 -41.50 -32.54
CA ILE A 329 -52.28 -42.87 -32.00
C ILE A 329 -53.62 -43.30 -31.40
N THR A 330 -54.37 -42.39 -30.78
CA THR A 330 -55.70 -42.68 -30.21
C THR A 330 -56.78 -42.89 -31.27
N VAL A 331 -56.70 -42.23 -32.42
CA VAL A 331 -57.70 -42.40 -33.50
C VAL A 331 -57.50 -43.74 -34.23
N VAL A 332 -56.26 -44.18 -34.39
CA VAL A 332 -55.96 -45.46 -35.08
C VAL A 332 -56.30 -46.67 -34.21
N THR A 333 -56.13 -46.61 -32.89
CA THR A 333 -56.54 -47.71 -31.99
C THR A 333 -58.05 -47.83 -31.84
N ILE A 334 -58.79 -46.72 -31.82
CA ILE A 334 -60.27 -46.74 -31.78
C ILE A 334 -60.85 -47.26 -33.10
N LEU A 335 -60.29 -46.86 -34.25
CA LEU A 335 -60.74 -47.39 -35.55
C LEU A 335 -60.40 -48.88 -35.73
N ALA A 336 -59.24 -49.34 -35.25
CA ALA A 336 -58.86 -50.75 -35.31
C ALA A 336 -59.71 -51.65 -34.39
N LEU A 337 -60.07 -51.17 -33.19
CA LEU A 337 -60.99 -51.87 -32.30
C LEU A 337 -62.44 -51.84 -32.80
N GLY A 338 -62.88 -50.73 -33.42
CA GLY A 338 -64.19 -50.61 -34.04
C GLY A 338 -64.38 -51.52 -35.26
N LEU A 339 -63.38 -51.62 -36.14
CA LEU A 339 -63.39 -52.54 -37.29
C LEU A 339 -63.34 -54.02 -36.86
N TYR A 340 -62.57 -54.35 -35.82
CA TYR A 340 -62.51 -55.70 -35.27
C TYR A 340 -63.84 -56.12 -34.60
N ALA A 341 -64.50 -55.21 -33.88
CA ALA A 341 -65.82 -55.47 -33.29
C ALA A 341 -66.93 -55.58 -34.35
N PHE A 342 -66.88 -54.78 -35.42
CA PHE A 342 -67.84 -54.85 -36.53
C PHE A 342 -67.73 -56.15 -37.33
N LEU A 343 -66.50 -56.61 -37.63
CA LEU A 343 -66.27 -57.88 -38.33
C LEU A 343 -66.61 -59.12 -37.47
N LYS A 344 -66.47 -59.01 -36.14
CA LYS A 344 -66.84 -60.08 -35.19
C LYS A 344 -68.34 -60.12 -34.87
N SER A 345 -69.05 -59.01 -35.00
CA SER A 345 -70.52 -58.96 -34.84
C SER A 345 -71.29 -59.40 -36.08
N SER A 346 -70.68 -59.35 -37.27
CA SER A 346 -71.32 -59.79 -38.53
C SER A 346 -71.16 -61.29 -38.82
N SER A 347 -70.54 -62.07 -37.93
CA SER A 347 -70.31 -63.51 -38.07
C SER A 347 -71.03 -64.36 -37.02
N GLY A 348 -72.13 -63.84 -36.46
CA GLY A 348 -72.96 -64.56 -35.51
C GLY A 348 -74.36 -63.97 -35.37
N LEU A 349 -75.17 -64.07 -36.43
CA LEU A 349 -76.63 -64.14 -36.37
C LEU A 349 -77.18 -64.52 -37.76
N ASN A 350 -77.55 -65.80 -37.84
CA ASN A 350 -78.22 -66.58 -38.90
C ASN A 350 -77.36 -67.08 -40.07
#